data_AF-S6TVZ6-F1
#
_entry.id   AF-S6TVZ6-F1
#
_cell.length_a   1.000
_cell.length_b   1.000
_cell.length_c   1.000
_cell.angle_alpha   90.00
_cell.angle_beta   90.00
_cell.angle_gamma   90.00
#
_symmetry.space_group_name_H-M   'P 1'
#
loop_
_entity.id
_entity.type
_entity.pdbx_description
1 polymer ?
#
loop_
_entity_poly.entity_id
_entity_poly.type
_entity_poly.pdbx_seq_one_letter_code
_entity_poly.pdbx_strand_id
1 'polypeptide(L)' 'ISGSDPSAHAEMVAIRDAARALDNYRLPGSTLYVTLEPCSMCAGLIVHSRVARVVYGALEPKAGIVQ' A
#
# COMPACT_ATOMS: atom_id res chain seq x y z
N ILE A 1 7.08 -14.53 2.45
CA ILE A 1 6.36 -14.19 1.20
C ILE A 1 6.29 -15.47 0.38
N SER A 2 5.15 -16.15 0.36
CA SER A 2 5.01 -17.53 -0.11
C SER A 2 4.55 -17.68 -1.58
N GLY A 3 4.38 -16.58 -2.31
CA GLY A 3 3.82 -16.57 -3.67
C GLY A 3 4.82 -16.44 -4.82
N SER A 4 6.12 -16.39 -4.55
CA SER A 4 7.16 -16.06 -5.56
C SER A 4 6.88 -14.77 -6.35
N ASP A 5 6.10 -13.85 -5.77
CA ASP A 5 5.79 -12.53 -6.31
C ASP A 5 6.55 -11.48 -5.49
N PRO A 6 7.60 -10.84 -6.04
CA PRO A 6 8.34 -9.80 -5.33
C PRO A 6 7.50 -8.54 -5.08
N SER A 7 6.37 -8.38 -5.78
CA SER A 7 5.42 -7.28 -5.57
C SER A 7 4.40 -7.56 -4.46
N ALA A 8 4.36 -8.76 -3.87
CA ALA A 8 3.35 -9.16 -2.89
C ALA A 8 3.62 -8.60 -1.47
N HIS A 9 3.90 -7.31 -1.38
CA HIS A 9 3.92 -6.56 -0.13
C HIS A 9 2.51 -6.42 0.45
N ALA A 10 2.40 -6.16 1.75
CA ALA A 10 1.12 -6.09 2.45
C ALA A 10 0.18 -5.04 1.84
N GLU A 11 0.72 -3.87 1.48
CA GLU A 11 0.00 -2.76 0.86
C GLU A 11 -0.55 -3.14 -0.52
N MET A 12 0.27 -3.86 -1.30
CA MET A 12 -0.08 -4.32 -2.64
C MET A 12 -1.24 -5.33 -2.58
N VAL A 13 -1.15 -6.30 -1.67
CA VAL A 13 -2.22 -7.28 -1.47
C VAL A 13 -3.49 -6.61 -0.97
N ALA A 14 -3.40 -5.74 0.04
CA ALA A 14 -4.55 -5.05 0.61
C ALA A 14 -5.29 -4.15 -0.41
N ILE A 15 -4.56 -3.36 -1.21
CA ILE A 15 -5.15 -2.50 -2.23
C ILE A 15 -5.79 -3.34 -3.35
N ARG A 16 -5.15 -4.42 -3.79
CA ARG A 16 -5.71 -5.33 -4.81
C ARG A 16 -7.00 -5.99 -4.31
N ASP A 17 -7.03 -6.43 -3.06
CA ASP A 17 -8.23 -7.01 -2.45
C ASP A 17 -9.36 -6.00 -2.33
N ALA A 18 -9.08 -4.79 -1.84
CA ALA A 18 -10.07 -3.72 -1.75
C ALA A 18 -10.64 -3.32 -3.12
N ALA A 19 -9.77 -3.19 -4.14
CA ALA A 19 -10.17 -2.85 -5.49
C ALA A 19 -11.09 -3.91 -6.11
N ARG A 20 -10.79 -5.19 -5.88
CA ARG A 20 -11.65 -6.31 -6.31
C ARG A 20 -13.00 -6.29 -5.59
N ALA A 21 -13.00 -6.05 -4.28
CA ALA A 21 -14.24 -6.03 -3.48
C ALA A 21 -15.18 -4.88 -3.88
N LEU A 22 -14.63 -3.76 -4.34
CA LEU A 22 -15.39 -2.57 -4.75
C LEU A 22 -15.62 -2.49 -6.27
N ASP A 23 -15.11 -3.45 -7.04
CA ASP A 23 -15.07 -3.41 -8.51
C ASP A 23 -14.55 -2.06 -9.06
N ASN A 24 -13.51 -1.52 -8.41
CA ASN A 24 -12.96 -0.21 -8.72
C ASN A 24 -11.48 -0.14 -8.39
N TYR A 25 -10.64 0.20 -9.37
CA TYR A 25 -9.20 0.33 -9.17
C TYR A 25 -8.81 1.59 -8.36
N ARG A 26 -9.74 2.52 -8.15
CA ARG A 26 -9.58 3.68 -7.27
C ARG A 26 -10.32 3.47 -5.96
N LEU A 27 -9.70 3.87 -4.87
CA LEU A 27 -10.16 3.75 -3.48
C LEU A 27 -10.29 5.15 -2.84
N PRO A 28 -11.02 6.11 -3.45
CA PRO A 28 -11.16 7.45 -2.88
C PRO A 28 -11.82 7.39 -1.50
N GLY A 29 -11.35 8.22 -0.58
CA GLY A 29 -11.85 8.26 0.80
C GLY A 29 -11.39 7.09 1.68
N SER A 30 -10.60 6.15 1.17
CA SER A 30 -10.07 5.05 1.98
C SER A 30 -8.89 5.50 2.84
N THR A 31 -8.70 4.80 3.97
CA THR A 31 -7.48 4.90 4.78
C THR A 31 -6.77 3.55 4.77
N LEU A 32 -5.49 3.54 4.40
CA LEU A 32 -4.63 2.37 4.47
C LEU A 32 -3.85 2.38 5.78
N TYR A 33 -4.01 1.32 6.57
CA TYR A 33 -3.22 1.09 7.78
C TYR A 33 -2.18 0.01 7.49
N VAL A 34 -0.92 0.30 7.81
CA VAL A 34 0.21 -0.61 7.61
C VAL A 34 1.13 -0.57 8.82
N THR A 35 1.83 -1.65 9.13
CA THR A 35 2.67 -1.71 10.35
C THR A 35 4.00 -0.98 10.20
N LEU A 36 4.53 -0.92 8.98
CA LEU A 36 5.81 -0.31 8.62
C LEU A 36 5.59 0.72 7.52
N GLU A 37 6.43 1.75 7.48
CA GLU A 37 6.43 2.75 6.41
C GLU A 37 6.52 2.10 5.02
N PRO A 38 5.66 2.48 4.05
CA PRO A 38 5.65 1.89 2.73
C PRO A 38 6.93 2.15 1.95
N CYS A 39 7.38 1.16 1.18
CA CYS A 39 8.47 1.35 0.22
C CYS A 39 8.04 2.15 -1.02
N SER A 40 8.99 2.59 -1.83
CA SER A 40 8.74 3.37 -3.07
C SER A 40 7.74 2.70 -4.03
N MET A 41 7.80 1.38 -4.19
CA MET A 41 6.84 0.61 -4.99
C MET A 41 5.41 0.75 -4.43
N CYS A 42 5.25 0.56 -3.13
CA CYS A 42 3.94 0.62 -2.48
C CYS A 42 3.39 2.05 -2.44
N ALA A 43 4.25 3.05 -2.21
CA ALA A 43 3.90 4.46 -2.29
C ALA A 43 3.36 4.83 -3.68
N GLY A 44 4.00 4.35 -4.76
CA GLY A 44 3.50 4.53 -6.12
C GLY A 44 2.09 3.96 -6.30
N LEU A 45 1.86 2.72 -5.83
CA LEU A 45 0.53 2.12 -5.89
C LEU A 45 -0.51 2.92 -5.11
N ILE A 46 -0.20 3.36 -3.89
CA ILE A 46 -1.08 4.16 -3.03
C ILE A 46 -1.56 5.43 -3.74
N VAL A 47 -0.65 6.12 -4.45
CA VAL A 47 -0.97 7.31 -5.24
C VAL A 47 -1.89 6.96 -6.41
N HIS A 48 -1.57 5.90 -7.15
CA HIS A 48 -2.38 5.46 -8.30
C HIS A 48 -3.78 4.97 -7.90
N SER A 49 -3.90 4.32 -6.73
CA SER A 49 -5.16 3.84 -6.19
C SER A 49 -5.97 4.91 -5.49
N ARG A 50 -5.48 6.16 -5.36
CA ARG A 50 -6.22 7.28 -4.75
C ARG A 50 -6.62 7.04 -3.30
N VAL A 51 -5.82 6.29 -2.55
CA VAL A 51 -5.98 6.16 -1.09
C VAL A 51 -5.83 7.57 -0.48
N ALA A 52 -6.78 7.96 0.34
CA ALA A 52 -6.84 9.34 0.87
C ALA A 52 -5.86 9.56 2.02
N ARG A 53 -5.62 8.52 2.83
CA ARG A 53 -4.74 8.59 4.00
C ARG A 53 -3.98 7.29 4.19
N VAL A 54 -2.71 7.40 4.56
CA VAL A 54 -1.89 6.27 5.00
C VAL A 54 -1.51 6.49 6.46
N VAL A 55 -1.64 5.45 7.26
CA VAL A 55 -1.19 5.43 8.66
C VAL A 55 -0.23 4.26 8.82
N TYR A 56 0.99 4.54 9.24
CA TYR A 56 2.01 3.52 9.49
C TYR A 56 2.52 3.55 10.92
N GLY A 57 2.91 2.38 11.45
CA GLY A 57 3.30 2.20 12.85
C GLY A 57 4.77 2.52 13.17
N ALA A 58 5.68 2.27 12.23
CA ALA A 58 7.12 2.50 12.38
C ALA A 58 7.72 3.05 11.09
N LEU A 59 8.81 3.81 11.21
CA LEU A 59 9.60 4.33 10.08
C LEU A 59 10.52 3.25 9.50
N GLU A 60 10.79 3.30 8.20
CA GLU A 60 11.72 2.41 7.49
C GLU A 60 12.94 3.18 6.99
N PRO A 61 14.10 3.10 7.69
CA PRO A 61 15.25 3.98 7.45
C PRO A 61 16.06 3.68 6.18
N LYS A 62 15.79 2.59 5.45
CA LYS A 62 16.53 2.23 4.23
C LYS A 62 15.73 2.36 2.95
N ALA A 63 14.46 2.01 3.01
CA ALA A 63 13.60 1.87 1.83
C ALA A 63 12.29 2.65 1.96
N GLY A 64 12.08 3.36 3.07
CA GLY A 64 10.97 4.27 3.30
C GLY A 64 11.01 5.47 2.36
N ILE A 65 9.92 6.21 2.32
CA ILE A 65 9.69 7.32 1.39
C ILE A 65 9.57 8.69 2.09
N VAL A 66 9.56 8.73 3.42
CA VAL A 66 9.38 9.95 4.23
C VAL A 66 10.74 10.47 4.74
N GLN A 67 11.83 10.18 4.05
CA GLN A 67 13.17 10.75 4.32
C GLN A 67 13.46 11.99 3.49
#